data_AF-A0A3M0WEC7-F1
#
_entry.id   AF-A0A3M0WEC7-F1
#
_cell.length_a   1.000
_cell.length_b   1.000
_cell.length_c   1.000
_cell.angle_alpha   90.00
_cell.angle_beta   90.00
_cell.angle_gamma   90.00
#
_symmetry.space_group_name_H-M   'P 1'
#
loop_
_entity.id
_entity.type
_entity.pdbx_description
1 polymer ?
#
loop_
_entity_poly.entity_id
_entity_poly.type
_entity_poly.pdbx_seq_one_letter_code
_entity_poly.pdbx_strand_id
1 'polypeptide(L)'
;MKNTTKIKIEKAYKEGKLWKVKEILEGNIRSQPYDKEIYEEYGKLLYQLGDLKNAGKYLLLSGNTEDKYKDAINIFLNSYKPHQWWSQFPRSFKRDLFYDDMPQTVKMLINEYPEFKESILKNTSEPNSVEHFEGNRLENYLGIIGGILLFFLFTIFILGLWKFVEIVSLVIKRIL
;
A
#
# COMPACT_ATOMS: atom_id res chain seq x y z
N MET A 1 16.06 -0.47 -3.70
CA MET A 1 15.29 0.61 -4.35
C MET A 1 15.44 0.68 -5.87
N LYS A 2 14.34 0.90 -6.62
CA LYS A 2 14.38 1.16 -8.07
C LYS A 2 15.15 2.45 -8.39
N ASN A 3 16.05 2.42 -9.38
CA ASN A 3 16.91 3.55 -9.74
C ASN A 3 16.11 4.85 -10.04
N THR A 4 14.96 4.75 -10.72
CA THR A 4 14.08 5.90 -11.00
C THR A 4 13.49 6.54 -9.75
N THR A 5 13.26 5.77 -8.68
CA THR A 5 12.75 6.29 -7.41
C THR A 5 13.85 7.03 -6.66
N LYS A 6 15.07 6.46 -6.64
CA LYS A 6 16.25 7.09 -6.06
C LYS A 6 16.53 8.46 -6.67
N ILE A 7 16.54 8.55 -8.00
CA ILE A 7 16.75 9.82 -8.74
C ILE A 7 15.70 10.88 -8.35
N LYS A 8 14.43 10.48 -8.23
CA LYS A 8 13.35 11.42 -7.83
C LYS A 8 13.53 11.93 -6.40
N ILE A 9 13.92 11.06 -5.48
CA ILE A 9 14.19 11.40 -4.08
C ILE A 9 15.38 12.36 -4.00
N GLU A 10 16.50 12.03 -4.64
CA GLU A 10 17.71 12.87 -4.66
C GLU A 10 17.44 14.25 -5.26
N LYS A 11 16.69 14.31 -6.37
CA LYS A 11 16.27 15.57 -6.97
C LYS A 11 15.44 16.42 -6.00
N ALA A 12 14.45 15.81 -5.34
CA ALA A 12 13.60 16.52 -4.38
C ALA A 12 14.37 17.00 -3.15
N TYR A 13 15.35 16.23 -2.65
CA TYR A 13 16.27 16.68 -1.60
C TYR A 13 17.11 17.88 -2.03
N LYS A 14 17.71 17.84 -3.24
CA LYS A 14 18.49 18.96 -3.79
C LYS A 14 17.68 20.24 -3.94
N GLU A 15 16.39 20.11 -4.25
CA GLU A 15 15.45 21.23 -4.36
C GLU A 15 14.91 21.70 -2.99
N GLY A 16 15.31 21.08 -1.87
CA GLY A 16 14.80 21.39 -0.53
C GLY A 16 13.33 21.01 -0.30
N LYS A 17 12.74 20.20 -1.20
CA LYS A 17 11.32 19.83 -1.17
C LYS A 17 11.08 18.60 -0.30
N LEU A 18 11.29 18.71 1.01
CA LEU A 18 11.13 17.59 1.96
C LEU A 18 9.72 16.98 1.92
N TRP A 19 8.68 17.79 1.70
CA TRP A 19 7.30 17.31 1.55
C TRP A 19 7.16 16.35 0.34
N LYS A 20 7.89 16.61 -0.75
CA LYS A 20 7.85 15.77 -1.94
C LYS A 20 8.61 14.46 -1.74
N VAL A 21 9.73 14.53 -1.02
CA VAL A 21 10.47 13.32 -0.60
C VAL A 21 9.56 12.43 0.25
N LYS A 22 8.85 13.03 1.21
CA LYS A 22 7.87 12.33 2.06
C LYS A 22 6.80 11.63 1.23
N GLU A 23 6.17 12.35 0.29
CA GLU A 23 5.13 11.83 -0.60
C GLU A 23 5.61 10.63 -1.42
N ILE A 24 6.82 10.72 -2.00
CA ILE A 24 7.39 9.64 -2.82
C ILE A 24 7.66 8.40 -1.96
N LEU A 25 8.32 8.57 -0.81
CA LEU A 25 8.68 7.46 0.07
C LEU A 25 7.44 6.78 0.66
N GLU A 26 6.48 7.56 1.14
CA GLU A 26 5.22 7.05 1.69
C GLU A 26 4.40 6.31 0.62
N GLY A 27 4.33 6.86 -0.60
CA GLY A 27 3.70 6.20 -1.73
C GLY A 27 4.36 4.85 -2.06
N ASN A 28 5.68 4.76 -2.00
CA ASN A 28 6.40 3.50 -2.21
C ASN A 28 6.12 2.49 -1.08
N ILE A 29 6.17 2.91 0.18
CA ILE A 29 5.87 2.05 1.34
C ILE A 29 4.45 1.46 1.23
N ARG A 30 3.48 2.25 0.74
CA ARG A 30 2.09 1.79 0.61
C ARG A 30 1.86 0.86 -0.57
N SER A 31 2.57 1.05 -1.68
CA SER A 31 2.25 0.43 -2.98
C SER A 31 3.22 -0.65 -3.45
N GLN A 32 4.47 -0.63 -2.97
CA GLN A 32 5.51 -1.58 -3.38
C GLN A 32 5.72 -2.65 -2.30
N PRO A 33 6.40 -3.76 -2.65
CA PRO A 33 6.89 -4.69 -1.64
C PRO A 33 7.84 -4.03 -0.64
N TYR A 34 8.03 -4.68 0.51
CA TYR A 34 9.03 -4.24 1.48
C TYR A 34 10.40 -4.04 0.83
N ASP A 35 10.97 -2.85 1.03
CA ASP A 35 12.30 -2.47 0.57
C ASP A 35 13.00 -1.74 1.71
N LYS A 36 14.05 -2.37 2.25
CA LYS A 36 14.82 -1.86 3.37
C LYS A 36 15.32 -0.42 3.14
N GLU A 37 15.79 -0.10 1.93
CA GLU A 37 16.36 1.21 1.63
C GLU A 37 15.28 2.30 1.67
N ILE A 38 14.06 2.00 1.20
CA ILE A 38 12.93 2.93 1.25
C ILE A 38 12.53 3.21 2.69
N TYR A 39 12.46 2.16 3.53
CA TYR A 39 12.15 2.30 4.95
C TYR A 39 13.21 3.11 5.68
N GLU A 40 14.48 2.85 5.38
CA GLU A 40 15.60 3.59 5.96
C GLU A 40 15.56 5.07 5.60
N GLU A 41 15.43 5.40 4.33
CA GLU A 41 15.36 6.79 3.87
C GLU A 41 14.14 7.54 4.43
N TYR A 42 13.00 6.85 4.57
CA TYR A 42 11.82 7.44 5.20
C TYR A 42 12.02 7.67 6.70
N GLY A 43 12.64 6.72 7.39
CA GLY A 43 13.02 6.88 8.79
C GLY A 43 13.97 8.07 9.02
N LYS A 44 15.00 8.22 8.17
CA LYS A 44 15.93 9.35 8.20
C LYS A 44 15.22 10.69 7.96
N LEU A 45 14.33 10.75 6.96
CA LEU A 45 13.54 11.95 6.69
C LEU A 45 12.68 12.34 7.90
N LEU A 46 11.97 11.38 8.50
CA LEU A 46 11.13 11.64 9.67
C LEU A 46 11.95 12.10 10.88
N TYR A 47 13.14 11.53 11.06
CA TYR A 47 14.07 11.96 12.09
C TYR A 47 14.48 13.43 11.88
N GLN A 48 14.84 13.81 10.65
CA GLN A 48 15.16 15.19 10.29
C GLN A 48 13.98 16.15 10.52
N LEU A 49 12.75 15.68 10.31
CA LEU A 49 11.52 16.45 10.56
C LEU A 49 11.08 16.47 12.03
N GLY A 50 11.78 15.77 12.93
CA GLY A 50 11.47 15.71 14.35
C GLY A 50 10.33 14.74 14.74
N ASP A 51 9.80 13.95 13.80
CA ASP A 51 8.82 12.91 14.09
C ASP A 51 9.53 11.64 14.60
N LEU A 52 10.10 11.73 15.80
CA LEU A 52 10.98 10.71 16.36
C LEU A 52 10.28 9.35 16.55
N LYS A 53 9.01 9.36 16.94
CA LYS A 53 8.24 8.13 17.15
C LYS A 53 8.05 7.36 15.85
N ASN A 54 7.65 8.03 14.76
CA ASN A 54 7.54 7.32 13.47
C ASN A 54 8.92 7.05 12.88
N ALA A 55 9.90 7.93 13.04
CA ALA A 55 11.27 7.68 12.60
C ALA A 55 11.81 6.39 13.20
N GLY A 56 11.68 6.21 14.53
CA GLY A 56 12.10 5.00 15.24
C GLY A 56 11.46 3.73 14.69
N LYS A 57 10.16 3.76 14.37
CA LYS A 57 9.47 2.64 13.72
C LYS A 57 10.13 2.27 12.40
N TYR A 58 10.34 3.22 11.49
CA TYR A 58 10.87 2.91 10.16
C TYR A 58 12.37 2.56 10.17
N LEU A 59 13.15 3.16 11.09
CA LEU A 59 14.57 2.84 11.30
C LEU A 59 14.75 1.44 11.91
N LEU A 60 13.88 1.07 12.86
CA LEU A 60 13.82 -0.29 13.39
C LEU A 60 13.54 -1.30 12.28
N LEU A 61 12.53 -1.01 11.44
CA LEU A 61 12.09 -1.86 10.35
C LEU A 61 13.04 -1.90 9.15
N SER A 62 13.95 -0.94 9.01
CA SER A 62 15.07 -1.07 8.07
C SER A 62 16.26 -1.80 8.67
N GLY A 63 16.32 -1.90 10.00
CA GLY A 63 17.47 -2.42 10.73
C GLY A 63 18.67 -1.47 10.74
N ASN A 64 18.44 -0.17 10.57
CA ASN A 64 19.47 0.84 10.80
C ASN A 64 19.59 1.08 12.32
N THR A 65 20.76 0.77 12.88
CA THR A 65 21.07 0.88 14.31
C THR A 65 22.17 1.89 14.61
N GLU A 66 22.40 2.87 13.72
CA GLU A 66 23.35 3.95 13.98
C GLU A 66 23.02 4.64 15.32
N ASP A 67 24.05 4.99 16.09
CA ASP A 67 23.89 5.47 17.48
C ASP A 67 22.94 6.66 17.61
N LYS A 68 23.01 7.61 16.67
CA LYS A 68 22.13 8.80 16.62
C LYS A 68 20.63 8.48 16.49
N TYR A 69 20.28 7.27 16.08
CA TYR A 69 18.88 6.86 15.88
C TYR A 69 18.33 6.01 17.03
N LYS A 70 19.19 5.59 17.97
CA LYS A 70 18.78 4.73 19.09
C LYS A 70 17.65 5.35 19.92
N ASP A 71 17.72 6.65 20.17
CA ASP A 71 16.69 7.35 20.95
C ASP A 71 15.33 7.31 20.25
N ALA A 72 15.28 7.53 18.94
CA ALA A 72 14.04 7.45 18.16
C ALA A 72 13.44 6.03 18.20
N ILE A 73 14.28 5.01 18.03
CA ILE A 73 13.87 3.59 18.11
C ILE A 73 13.31 3.28 19.51
N ASN A 74 14.00 3.72 20.55
CA ASN A 74 13.56 3.54 21.94
C ASN A 74 12.23 4.26 22.21
N ILE A 75 12.05 5.48 21.69
CA ILE A 75 10.79 6.22 21.79
C ILE A 75 9.65 5.40 21.18
N PHE A 76 9.86 4.80 19.99
CA PHE A 76 8.85 3.94 19.38
C PHE A 76 8.56 2.69 20.24
N LEU A 77 9.60 1.96 20.66
CA LEU A 77 9.43 0.72 21.43
C LEU A 77 8.75 0.97 22.78
N ASN A 78 9.12 2.05 23.48
CA ASN A 78 8.52 2.44 24.77
C ASN A 78 7.11 3.04 24.65
N SER A 79 6.70 3.46 23.45
CA SER A 79 5.34 3.98 23.21
C SER A 79 4.26 2.90 23.22
N TYR A 80 4.64 1.62 23.16
CA TYR A 80 3.73 0.49 23.00
C TYR A 80 4.21 -0.72 23.79
N LYS A 81 3.30 -1.62 24.15
CA LYS A 81 3.70 -2.93 24.70
C LYS A 81 4.19 -3.86 23.57
N PRO A 82 5.06 -4.84 23.86
CA PRO A 82 5.61 -5.74 22.85
C PRO A 82 4.56 -6.41 21.95
N HIS A 83 3.46 -6.93 22.53
CA HIS A 83 2.36 -7.52 21.76
C HIS A 83 1.61 -6.54 20.84
N GLN A 84 1.81 -5.22 20.99
CA GLN A 84 1.17 -4.18 20.17
C GLN A 84 2.04 -3.76 18.99
N TRP A 85 3.36 -4.00 18.98
CA TRP A 85 4.26 -3.50 17.93
C TRP A 85 3.86 -3.97 16.54
N TRP A 86 3.46 -5.24 16.40
CA TRP A 86 3.03 -5.80 15.11
C TRP A 86 1.88 -5.02 14.48
N SER A 87 0.92 -4.56 15.29
CA SER A 87 -0.22 -3.77 14.80
C SER A 87 0.22 -2.43 14.19
N GLN A 88 1.31 -1.85 14.70
CA GLN A 88 1.84 -0.55 14.27
C GLN A 88 2.68 -0.64 12.99
N PHE A 89 3.11 -1.84 12.61
CA PHE A 89 3.93 -2.02 11.41
C PHE A 89 3.11 -1.83 10.13
N PRO A 90 3.72 -1.22 9.09
CA PRO A 90 3.04 -1.03 7.81
C PRO A 90 2.62 -2.36 7.18
N ARG A 91 1.52 -2.34 6.42
CA ARG A 91 0.99 -3.55 5.76
C ARG A 91 2.00 -4.18 4.79
N SER A 92 2.78 -3.39 4.06
CA SER A 92 3.81 -3.92 3.14
C SER A 92 4.87 -4.73 3.87
N PHE A 93 5.35 -4.25 5.02
CA PHE A 93 6.29 -5.01 5.85
C PHE A 93 5.69 -6.33 6.31
N LYS A 94 4.42 -6.32 6.75
CA LYS A 94 3.74 -7.53 7.25
C LYS A 94 3.44 -8.57 6.17
N ARG A 95 3.13 -8.11 4.94
CA ARG A 95 2.76 -8.99 3.82
C ARG A 95 3.96 -9.76 3.27
N ASP A 96 5.08 -9.06 3.07
CA ASP A 96 6.23 -9.61 2.37
C ASP A 96 7.23 -10.27 3.35
N LEU A 97 6.74 -10.63 4.54
CA LEU A 97 7.55 -11.09 5.66
C LEU A 97 7.93 -12.56 5.49
N PHE A 98 8.98 -12.82 4.72
CA PHE A 98 9.72 -14.08 4.85
C PHE A 98 10.73 -13.91 6.00
N TYR A 99 10.77 -14.88 6.92
CA TYR A 99 11.59 -14.81 8.13
C TYR A 99 13.07 -14.55 7.82
N ASP A 100 13.56 -15.04 6.69
CA ASP A 100 14.96 -14.92 6.28
C ASP A 100 15.37 -13.49 5.92
N ASP A 101 14.49 -12.71 5.30
CA ASP A 101 14.78 -11.33 4.83
C ASP A 101 14.48 -10.25 5.88
N MET A 102 13.97 -10.66 7.05
CA MET A 102 13.66 -9.73 8.14
C MET A 102 14.94 -9.06 8.69
N PRO A 103 14.92 -7.74 8.97
CA PRO A 103 16.05 -7.07 9.60
C PRO A 103 16.44 -7.73 10.93
N GLN A 104 17.75 -7.79 11.18
CA GLN A 104 18.30 -8.39 12.40
C GLN A 104 17.74 -7.75 13.68
N THR A 105 17.47 -6.45 13.66
CA THR A 105 16.82 -5.71 14.76
C THR A 105 15.47 -6.32 15.15
N VAL A 106 14.63 -6.61 14.16
CA VAL A 106 13.30 -7.19 14.40
C VAL A 106 13.43 -8.65 14.83
N LYS A 107 14.36 -9.42 14.22
CA LYS A 107 14.67 -10.80 14.66
C LYS A 107 15.10 -10.85 16.13
N MET A 108 15.95 -9.93 16.57
CA MET A 108 16.35 -9.82 17.97
C MET A 108 15.15 -9.52 18.87
N LEU A 109 14.29 -8.57 18.50
CA LEU A 109 13.06 -8.28 19.28
C LEU A 109 12.12 -9.49 19.36
N ILE A 110 11.98 -10.28 18.30
CA ILE A 110 11.15 -11.50 18.32
C ILE A 110 11.71 -12.52 19.33
N ASN A 111 13.04 -12.64 19.39
CA ASN A 111 13.70 -13.57 20.31
C ASN A 111 13.67 -13.08 21.76
N GLU A 112 13.81 -11.77 21.96
CA GLU A 112 13.85 -11.14 23.29
C GLU A 112 12.46 -11.02 23.93
N TYR A 113 11.40 -10.83 23.13
CA TYR A 113 10.04 -10.60 23.61
C TYR A 113 9.07 -11.69 23.12
N PRO A 114 8.80 -12.75 23.92
CA PRO A 114 7.88 -13.83 23.55
C PRO A 114 6.47 -13.33 23.18
N GLU A 115 5.95 -12.33 23.90
CA GLU A 115 4.65 -11.69 23.62
C GLU A 115 4.59 -11.10 22.20
N PHE A 116 5.71 -10.55 21.71
CA PHE A 116 5.78 -10.01 20.35
C PHE A 116 5.74 -11.15 19.34
N LYS A 117 6.49 -12.24 19.56
CA LYS A 117 6.43 -13.45 18.73
C LYS A 117 5.02 -14.03 18.66
N GLU A 118 4.34 -14.17 19.80
CA GLU A 118 2.95 -14.63 19.86
C GLU A 118 2.00 -13.70 19.09
N SER A 119 2.20 -12.39 19.18
CA SER A 119 1.40 -11.43 18.41
C SER A 119 1.58 -11.61 16.90
N ILE A 120 2.80 -11.89 16.42
CA ILE A 120 3.05 -12.17 15.00
C ILE A 120 2.32 -13.45 14.62
N LEU A 121 2.55 -14.55 15.36
CA LEU A 121 1.95 -15.85 15.10
C LEU A 121 0.42 -15.79 15.07
N LYS A 122 -0.21 -15.11 16.04
CA LYS A 122 -1.67 -14.97 16.07
C LYS A 122 -2.21 -14.26 14.82
N ASN A 123 -1.51 -13.22 14.36
CA ASN A 123 -1.93 -12.43 13.20
C ASN A 123 -1.56 -13.09 11.85
N THR A 124 -0.62 -14.05 11.83
CA THR A 124 -0.27 -14.80 10.62
C THR A 124 -0.97 -16.15 10.52
N SER A 125 -1.42 -16.74 11.65
CA SER A 125 -2.09 -18.04 11.71
C SER A 125 -3.60 -17.96 11.44
N GLU A 126 -4.20 -16.77 11.52
CA GLU A 126 -5.53 -16.57 10.94
C GLU A 126 -5.40 -16.62 9.40
N PRO A 127 -6.10 -17.54 8.70
CA PRO A 127 -6.03 -17.67 7.25
C PRO A 127 -6.82 -16.53 6.59
N ASN A 128 -6.41 -15.29 6.83
CA ASN A 128 -6.87 -14.14 6.08
C ASN A 128 -6.00 -14.01 4.83
N SER A 129 -6.40 -14.76 3.80
CA SER A 129 -6.26 -14.39 2.39
C SER A 129 -4.85 -14.11 1.87
N VAL A 130 -3.99 -15.13 1.83
CA VAL A 130 -2.86 -15.15 0.86
C VAL A 130 -3.37 -15.34 -0.59
N GLU A 131 -4.67 -15.60 -0.78
CA GLU A 131 -5.30 -15.85 -2.10
C GLU A 131 -5.80 -14.62 -2.89
N HIS A 132 -5.60 -13.38 -2.43
CA HIS A 132 -6.29 -12.23 -3.07
C HIS A 132 -5.46 -11.01 -3.44
N PHE A 133 -4.18 -11.20 -3.79
CA PHE A 133 -3.37 -10.10 -4.39
C PHE A 133 -3.19 -10.17 -5.91
N GLU A 134 -3.51 -11.29 -6.58
CA GLU A 134 -3.56 -11.35 -8.05
C GLU A 134 -4.97 -11.58 -8.64
N GLY A 135 -5.94 -12.06 -7.85
CA GLY A 135 -7.29 -12.40 -8.35
C GLY A 135 -8.22 -11.21 -8.67
N ASN A 136 -8.05 -10.07 -8.03
CA ASN A 136 -9.04 -8.97 -8.11
C ASN A 136 -8.83 -7.97 -9.27
N ARG A 137 -7.75 -8.09 -10.05
CA ARG A 137 -7.62 -7.26 -11.27
C ARG A 137 -8.49 -7.78 -12.41
N LEU A 138 -8.58 -9.09 -12.59
CA LEU A 138 -9.38 -9.69 -13.67
C LEU A 138 -10.89 -9.55 -13.42
N GLU A 139 -11.36 -9.75 -12.18
CA GLU A 139 -12.79 -9.59 -11.86
C GLU A 139 -13.28 -8.15 -12.02
N ASN A 140 -12.46 -7.16 -11.61
CA ASN A 140 -12.79 -5.76 -11.84
C ASN A 140 -12.75 -5.38 -13.33
N TYR A 141 -11.83 -5.96 -14.12
CA TYR A 141 -11.81 -5.76 -15.57
C TYR A 141 -13.02 -6.41 -16.26
N LEU A 142 -13.43 -7.61 -15.85
CA LEU A 142 -14.63 -8.28 -16.37
C LEU A 142 -15.90 -7.50 -16.03
N GLY A 143 -15.99 -6.92 -14.82
CA GLY A 143 -17.09 -6.04 -14.43
C GLY A 143 -17.16 -4.77 -15.28
N ILE A 144 -16.02 -4.13 -15.55
CA ILE A 144 -15.95 -2.93 -16.39
C ILE A 144 -16.30 -3.26 -17.85
N ILE A 145 -15.76 -4.35 -18.41
CA ILE A 145 -16.06 -4.79 -19.78
C ILE A 145 -17.54 -5.17 -19.92
N GLY A 146 -18.09 -5.90 -18.93
CA GLY A 146 -19.51 -6.24 -18.89
C GLY A 146 -20.41 -5.01 -18.82
N GLY A 147 -20.05 -4.02 -18.00
CA GLY A 147 -20.77 -2.74 -17.90
C GLY A 147 -20.76 -1.95 -19.21
N ILE A 148 -19.62 -1.89 -19.90
CA ILE A 148 -19.51 -1.26 -21.22
C ILE A 148 -20.40 -1.97 -22.24
N LEU A 149 -20.37 -3.31 -22.28
CA LEU A 149 -21.15 -4.10 -23.23
C LEU A 149 -22.67 -3.96 -23.00
N LEU A 150 -23.10 -3.94 -21.73
CA LEU A 150 -24.49 -3.69 -21.35
C LEU A 150 -24.95 -2.27 -21.78
N PHE A 151 -24.09 -1.26 -21.61
CA PHE A 151 -24.35 0.10 -22.06
C PHE A 151 -24.52 0.19 -23.58
N PHE A 152 -23.69 -0.51 -24.36
CA PHE A 152 -23.85 -0.59 -25.81
C PHE A 152 -25.15 -1.28 -26.23
N LEU A 153 -25.52 -2.39 -25.59
CA LEU A 153 -26.81 -3.06 -25.88
C LEU A 153 -28.01 -2.16 -25.57
N PHE A 154 -27.95 -1.42 -24.47
CA PHE A 154 -29.01 -0.49 -24.07
C PHE A 154 -29.17 0.66 -25.07
N THR A 155 -28.07 1.23 -25.59
CA THR A 155 -28.14 2.30 -26.59
C THR A 155 -28.70 1.82 -27.93
N ILE A 156 -28.34 0.61 -28.39
CA ILE A 156 -28.92 0.00 -29.59
C ILE A 156 -30.44 -0.21 -29.41
N PHE A 157 -30.88 -0.66 -28.23
CA PHE A 157 -32.29 -0.86 -27.93
C PHE A 157 -33.09 0.45 -28.01
N ILE A 158 -32.59 1.55 -27.43
CA ILE A 158 -33.23 2.87 -27.50
C ILE A 158 -33.35 3.36 -28.95
N LEU A 159 -32.29 3.22 -29.75
CA LEU A 159 -32.31 3.61 -31.16
C LEU A 159 -33.32 2.78 -31.96
N GLY A 160 -33.44 1.49 -31.67
CA GLY A 160 -34.43 0.60 -32.26
C GLY A 160 -35.87 1.03 -31.95
N LEU A 161 -36.16 1.38 -30.69
CA LEU A 161 -37.47 1.91 -30.29
C LEU A 161 -37.80 3.21 -31.03
N TRP A 162 -36.82 4.11 -31.17
CA TRP A 162 -37.04 5.37 -31.87
C TRP A 162 -37.36 5.15 -33.36
N LYS A 163 -36.63 4.25 -34.03
CA LYS A 163 -36.93 3.84 -35.42
C LYS A 163 -38.29 3.16 -35.56
N PHE A 164 -38.68 2.34 -34.58
CA PHE A 164 -39.98 1.68 -34.59
C PHE A 164 -41.14 2.69 -34.53
N VAL A 165 -41.04 3.70 -33.66
CA VAL A 165 -42.02 4.79 -33.57
C VAL A 165 -42.14 5.56 -34.90
N GLU A 166 -41.01 5.83 -35.56
CA GLU A 166 -40.99 6.47 -36.88
C GLU A 166 -41.75 5.65 -37.94
N ILE A 167 -41.53 4.33 -37.97
CA ILE A 167 -42.21 3.42 -38.91
C ILE A 167 -43.72 3.38 -38.63
N VAL A 168 -44.13 3.24 -37.37
CA VAL A 168 -45.55 3.23 -36.99
C VAL A 168 -46.23 4.54 -37.38
N SER A 169 -45.58 5.69 -37.16
CA SER A 169 -46.08 7.00 -37.56
C SER A 169 -46.29 7.10 -39.08
N LEU A 170 -45.37 6.55 -39.88
CA LEU A 170 -45.51 6.51 -41.35
C LEU A 170 -46.65 5.61 -41.82
N VAL A 171 -46.86 4.46 -41.15
CA VAL A 171 -47.97 3.54 -41.48
C VAL A 171 -49.31 4.18 -41.15
N ILE A 172 -49.45 4.80 -39.98
CA ILE A 172 -50.70 5.49 -39.58
C ILE A 172 -51.04 6.61 -40.57
N LYS A 173 -50.06 7.43 -40.98
CA LYS A 173 -50.24 8.49 -41.98
C LYS A 173 -50.66 8.00 -43.37
N ARG A 174 -50.47 6.72 -43.70
CA ARG A 174 -50.90 6.13 -44.98
C ARG A 174 -52.31 5.55 -44.93
N ILE A 175 -52.82 5.25 -43.73
CA ILE A 175 -54.13 4.64 -43.53
C ILE A 175 -55.23 5.72 -43.32
N LEU A 176 -54.85 6.88 -42.77
CA LEU A 176 -55.70 8.07 -42.65
C LEU A 176 -55.59 8.96 -43.89
#